data_AF-A0A3Z8NXV2-F1
#
_entry.id   AF-A0A3Z8NXV2-F1
#
_cell.length_a   1.000
_cell.length_b   1.000
_cell.length_c   1.000
_cell.angle_alpha   90.00
_cell.angle_beta   90.00
_cell.angle_gamma   90.00
#
_symmetry.space_group_name_H-M   'P 1'
#
loop_
_entity.id
_entity.type
_entity.pdbx_description
1 polymer ?
#
loop_
_entity_poly.entity_id
_entity_poly.type
_entity_poly.pdbx_seq_one_letter_code
_entity_poly.pdbx_strand_id
1 'polypeptide(L)'
;MAKHSWLLIAALPLSISPSWGADFYYRQQEKGTVYVAEQKGEKDEILSELPGVNFSRLWRIANLANNQETRLLSDFNPDKFDCDDRNNCQHTWLTDGRSVLWSGKVLKNPPGELNVDAASFQAFGAFAADKRSVYFDGQRTDDR
;
A
#
# COMPACT_ATOMS: atom_id res chain seq x y z
N MET A 1 -27.10 13.37 61.61
CA MET A 1 -25.69 13.22 61.20
C MET A 1 -25.60 12.10 60.17
N ALA A 2 -25.51 12.43 58.88
CA ALA A 2 -25.44 11.43 57.81
C ALA A 2 -23.98 11.20 57.38
N LYS A 3 -23.48 9.98 57.58
CA LYS A 3 -22.15 9.55 57.12
C LYS A 3 -22.18 9.34 55.61
N HIS A 4 -21.44 10.14 54.86
CA HIS A 4 -21.27 9.95 53.42
C HIS A 4 -20.09 9.00 53.20
N SER A 5 -20.39 7.78 52.76
CA SER A 5 -19.40 6.80 52.31
C SER A 5 -19.00 7.13 50.87
N TRP A 6 -17.71 7.39 50.64
CA TRP A 6 -17.16 7.60 49.30
C TRP A 6 -16.82 6.24 48.70
N LEU A 7 -17.60 5.80 47.71
CA LEU A 7 -17.26 4.66 46.87
C LEU A 7 -16.14 5.09 45.91
N LEU A 8 -14.93 4.59 46.14
CA LEU A 8 -13.83 4.66 45.18
C LEU A 8 -14.17 3.74 44.00
N ILE A 9 -14.62 4.32 42.89
CA ILE A 9 -14.74 3.62 41.61
C ILE A 9 -13.32 3.46 41.08
N ALA A 10 -12.76 2.25 41.23
CA ALA A 10 -11.55 1.88 40.53
C ALA A 10 -11.83 1.89 39.02
N ALA A 11 -11.32 2.88 38.32
CA ALA A 11 -11.29 2.89 36.87
C ALA A 11 -10.34 1.77 36.42
N LEU A 12 -10.91 0.65 35.99
CA LEU A 12 -10.16 -0.37 35.26
C LEU A 12 -9.51 0.32 34.06
N PRO A 13 -8.17 0.30 33.91
CA PRO A 13 -7.58 0.72 32.65
C PRO A 13 -8.13 -0.22 31.58
N LEU A 14 -8.90 0.34 30.65
CA LEU A 14 -9.20 -0.31 29.38
C LEU A 14 -7.84 -0.60 28.75
N SER A 15 -7.39 -1.85 28.92
CA SER A 15 -6.27 -2.37 28.16
C SER A 15 -6.76 -2.39 26.72
N ILE A 16 -6.36 -1.37 25.96
CA ILE A 16 -6.44 -1.41 24.50
C ILE A 16 -5.55 -2.59 24.14
N SER A 17 -6.18 -3.72 23.82
CA SER A 17 -5.49 -4.81 23.16
C SER A 17 -4.77 -4.21 21.96
N PRO A 18 -3.45 -4.31 21.83
CA PRO A 18 -2.77 -3.87 20.63
C PRO A 18 -3.24 -4.77 19.51
N SER A 19 -4.17 -4.28 18.69
CA SER A 19 -4.36 -4.80 17.34
C SER A 19 -3.11 -4.39 16.58
N TRP A 20 -2.24 -5.35 16.28
CA TRP A 20 -1.07 -5.12 15.43
C TRP A 20 -1.56 -4.80 14.03
N GLY A 21 -1.17 -3.65 13.47
CA GLY A 21 -1.47 -3.33 12.09
C GLY A 21 -0.99 -1.93 11.73
N ALA A 22 -0.03 -1.85 10.82
CA ALA A 22 0.39 -0.61 10.19
C ALA A 22 -0.33 -0.47 8.84
N ASP A 23 -1.01 0.64 8.57
CA ASP A 23 -1.54 0.90 7.23
C ASP A 23 -0.41 1.45 6.35
N PHE A 24 -0.29 1.01 5.09
CA PHE A 24 0.78 1.49 4.20
C PHE A 24 0.25 2.47 3.19
N TYR A 25 0.89 3.63 3.05
CA TYR A 25 0.40 4.66 2.15
C TYR A 25 1.51 5.45 1.49
N TYR A 26 1.14 6.14 0.41
CA TYR A 26 2.02 7.04 -0.31
C TYR A 26 1.79 8.47 0.17
N ARG A 27 2.87 9.25 0.30
CA ARG A 27 2.80 10.66 0.71
C ARG A 27 3.77 11.50 -0.10
N GLN A 28 3.38 12.74 -0.41
CA GLN A 28 4.30 13.70 -1.02
C GLN A 28 5.35 14.19 -0.01
N GLN A 29 6.59 14.34 -0.47
CA GLN A 29 7.71 14.94 0.26
C GLN A 29 8.46 15.91 -0.66
N GLU A 30 9.29 16.81 -0.12
CA GLU A 30 10.01 17.85 -0.89
C GLU A 30 10.72 17.35 -2.16
N LYS A 31 11.23 16.11 -2.13
CA LYS A 31 12.01 15.50 -3.23
C LYS A 31 11.25 14.44 -4.02
N GLY A 32 9.94 14.28 -3.83
CA GLY A 32 9.13 13.32 -4.59
C GLY A 32 8.06 12.63 -3.75
N THR A 33 7.94 11.32 -3.91
CA THR A 33 6.97 10.50 -3.17
C THR A 33 7.70 9.62 -2.16
N VAL A 34 7.08 9.34 -1.02
CA VAL A 34 7.51 8.31 -0.07
C VAL A 34 6.44 7.26 0.13
N TYR A 35 6.87 6.03 0.42
CA TYR A 35 6.02 4.95 0.91
C TYR A 35 6.23 4.80 2.41
N VAL A 36 5.13 4.77 3.16
CA VAL A 36 5.11 4.97 4.61
C VAL A 36 4.33 3.85 5.27
N ALA A 37 4.81 3.37 6.42
CA ALA A 37 4.02 2.57 7.36
C ALA A 37 3.46 3.48 8.45
N GLU A 38 2.14 3.57 8.55
CA GLU A 38 1.46 4.22 9.66
C GLU A 38 1.64 3.38 10.93
N GLN A 39 2.17 3.97 12.01
CA GLN A 39 2.34 3.26 13.27
C GLN A 39 1.43 3.89 14.33
N LYS A 40 0.44 3.12 14.81
CA LYS A 40 -0.56 3.64 15.76
C LYS A 40 0.09 4.00 17.09
N GLY A 41 0.05 5.30 17.43
CA GLY A 41 0.63 5.83 18.66
C GLY A 41 2.12 6.16 18.57
N GLU A 42 2.73 5.96 17.39
CA GLU A 42 4.11 6.32 17.10
C GLU A 42 4.18 7.21 15.86
N LYS A 43 5.39 7.64 15.49
CA LYS A 43 5.62 8.39 14.27
C LYS A 43 5.70 7.41 13.10
N ASP A 44 5.01 7.74 12.03
CA ASP A 44 5.15 7.09 10.73
C ASP A 44 6.60 6.76 10.34
N GLU A 45 6.81 5.54 9.87
CA GLU A 45 8.10 5.09 9.36
C GLU A 45 8.13 5.23 7.83
N ILE A 46 9.16 5.88 7.30
CA ILE A 46 9.40 5.94 5.86
C ILE A 46 10.10 4.64 5.44
N LEU A 47 9.40 3.80 4.68
CA LEU A 47 9.93 2.52 4.20
C LEU A 47 10.72 2.67 2.91
N SER A 48 10.35 3.62 2.04
CA SER A 48 11.02 3.84 0.76
C SER A 48 10.88 5.27 0.25
N GLU A 49 11.97 5.82 -0.28
CA GLU A 49 11.97 7.08 -1.03
C GLU A 49 11.85 6.83 -2.53
N LEU A 50 10.93 7.55 -3.19
CA LEU A 50 10.58 7.39 -4.60
C LEU A 50 10.69 8.74 -5.33
N PRO A 51 11.91 9.27 -5.49
CA PRO A 51 12.13 10.64 -5.97
C PRO A 51 11.66 10.88 -7.42
N GLY A 52 11.60 9.84 -8.25
CA GLY A 52 11.13 9.94 -9.64
C GLY A 52 9.61 9.83 -9.81
N VAL A 53 8.89 9.49 -8.74
CA VAL A 53 7.44 9.23 -8.77
C VAL A 53 6.68 10.50 -8.42
N ASN A 54 5.71 10.86 -9.26
CA ASN A 54 4.87 12.02 -9.03
C ASN A 54 3.60 11.66 -8.23
N PHE A 55 3.58 12.01 -6.94
CA PHE A 55 2.46 11.74 -6.04
C PHE A 55 1.13 12.28 -6.55
N SER A 56 1.08 13.51 -7.09
CA SER A 56 -0.17 14.13 -7.56
C SER A 56 -0.73 13.48 -8.82
N ARG A 57 0.06 12.62 -9.47
CA ARG A 57 -0.33 11.81 -10.61
C ARG A 57 -0.41 10.33 -10.27
N LEU A 58 -0.22 9.90 -9.03
CA LEU A 58 -0.38 8.49 -8.69
C LEU A 58 -1.86 8.09 -8.81
N TRP A 59 -2.11 7.04 -9.57
CA TRP A 59 -3.41 6.39 -9.61
C TRP A 59 -3.25 4.88 -9.60
N ARG A 60 -4.32 4.21 -9.16
CA ARG A 60 -4.40 2.75 -9.11
C ARG A 60 -4.66 2.15 -10.48
N ILE A 61 -3.92 1.09 -10.83
CA ILE A 61 -4.18 0.27 -12.01
C ILE A 61 -5.34 -0.68 -11.67
N ALA A 62 -6.34 -0.73 -12.54
CA ALA A 62 -7.53 -1.56 -12.33
C ALA A 62 -7.16 -3.05 -12.22
N ASN A 63 -7.72 -3.74 -11.21
CA ASN A 63 -7.59 -5.18 -11.07
C ASN A 63 -8.68 -5.89 -11.89
N LEU A 64 -8.29 -6.47 -13.03
CA LEU A 64 -9.21 -7.16 -13.93
C LEU A 64 -9.76 -8.49 -13.36
N ALA A 65 -9.20 -9.01 -12.26
CA ALA A 65 -9.68 -10.20 -11.58
C ALA A 65 -10.94 -9.96 -10.75
N ASN A 66 -11.18 -8.70 -10.35
CA ASN A 66 -12.28 -8.33 -9.49
C ASN A 66 -13.13 -7.24 -10.16
N ASN A 67 -14.18 -7.67 -10.85
CA ASN A 67 -15.13 -6.78 -11.51
C ASN A 67 -16.00 -5.96 -10.53
N GLN A 68 -15.88 -6.18 -9.22
CA GLN A 68 -16.61 -5.47 -8.16
C GLN A 68 -15.75 -4.47 -7.38
N GLU A 69 -14.52 -4.18 -7.82
CA GLU A 69 -13.73 -3.10 -7.20
C GLU A 69 -14.41 -1.74 -7.42
N THR A 70 -15.24 -1.38 -6.45
CA THR A 70 -16.01 -0.13 -6.34
C THR A 70 -15.25 0.93 -5.55
N ARG A 71 -14.03 0.66 -5.09
CA ARG A 71 -13.18 1.65 -4.42
C ARG A 71 -12.85 2.75 -5.41
N LEU A 72 -13.23 3.99 -5.06
CA LEU A 72 -12.92 5.16 -5.86
C LEU A 72 -11.42 5.25 -6.05
N LEU A 73 -10.99 5.66 -7.24
CA LEU A 73 -9.58 5.89 -7.59
C LEU A 73 -8.87 6.88 -6.64
N SER A 74 -9.64 7.61 -5.83
CA SER A 74 -9.19 8.54 -4.79
C SER A 74 -8.96 7.92 -3.41
N ASP A 75 -9.28 6.65 -3.17
CA ASP A 75 -8.85 5.95 -1.95
C ASP A 75 -7.35 5.63 -2.09
N PHE A 76 -6.53 6.66 -1.81
CA PHE A 76 -5.07 6.68 -1.91
C PHE A 76 -4.35 5.74 -0.92
N ASN A 77 -5.09 4.92 -0.17
CA ASN A 77 -4.53 3.89 0.69
C ASN A 77 -4.77 2.49 0.07
N PRO A 78 -3.94 2.09 -0.92
CA PRO A 78 -4.08 0.82 -1.62
C PRO A 78 -3.66 -0.39 -0.79
N ASP A 79 -2.81 -0.19 0.21
CA ASP A 79 -2.04 -1.26 0.84
C ASP A 79 -2.44 -1.38 2.32
N LYS A 80 -3.28 -2.38 2.63
CA LYS A 80 -3.67 -2.67 4.01
C LYS A 80 -2.85 -3.83 4.57
N PHE A 81 -2.31 -3.66 5.78
CA PHE A 81 -1.71 -4.76 6.55
C PHE A 81 -2.75 -5.69 7.16
N ASP A 82 -4.04 -5.34 7.20
CA ASP A 82 -5.10 -6.28 7.57
C ASP A 82 -5.25 -7.29 6.42
N CYS A 83 -4.23 -8.12 6.28
CA CYS A 83 -4.20 -9.30 5.47
C CYS A 83 -5.44 -10.10 5.87
N ASP A 84 -6.14 -10.69 4.91
CA ASP A 84 -7.29 -11.52 5.27
C ASP A 84 -6.87 -12.63 6.26
N ASP A 85 -7.83 -13.39 6.81
CA ASP A 85 -7.56 -14.50 7.75
C ASP A 85 -6.56 -15.57 7.20
N ARG A 86 -6.10 -15.44 5.94
CA ARG A 86 -5.09 -16.27 5.28
C ARG A 86 -3.75 -15.56 5.10
N ASN A 87 -3.53 -14.42 5.74
CA ASN A 87 -2.30 -13.62 5.63
C ASN A 87 -2.05 -13.07 4.21
N ASN A 88 -3.10 -12.86 3.41
CA ASN A 88 -2.99 -12.25 2.10
C ASN A 88 -3.08 -10.72 2.20
N CYS A 89 -1.92 -10.09 2.33
CA CYS A 89 -1.82 -8.64 2.41
C CYS A 89 -2.05 -8.03 1.02
N GLN A 90 -3.08 -7.19 0.88
CA GLN A 90 -3.45 -6.64 -0.43
C GLN A 90 -2.53 -5.48 -0.76
N HIS A 91 -1.52 -5.74 -1.60
CA HIS A 91 -0.84 -4.68 -2.35
C HIS A 91 -1.59 -4.41 -3.65
N THR A 92 -1.52 -3.18 -4.13
CA THR A 92 -2.11 -2.86 -5.44
C THR A 92 -1.11 -2.21 -6.36
N TRP A 93 -1.31 -2.47 -7.65
CA TRP A 93 -0.54 -1.85 -8.71
C TRP A 93 -0.89 -0.38 -8.84
N LEU A 94 0.11 0.49 -8.84
CA LEU A 94 -0.05 1.92 -9.06
C LEU A 94 0.78 2.39 -10.25
N THR A 95 0.42 3.55 -10.80
CA THR A 95 1.25 4.24 -11.79
C THR A 95 1.10 5.75 -11.70
N ASP A 96 2.16 6.48 -12.03
CA ASP A 96 2.11 7.94 -12.23
C ASP A 96 1.97 8.33 -13.72
N GLY A 97 1.74 7.33 -14.58
CA GLY A 97 1.75 7.41 -16.04
C GLY A 97 3.12 7.20 -16.68
N ARG A 98 4.20 7.11 -15.89
CA ARG A 98 5.55 6.81 -16.37
C ARG A 98 6.15 5.58 -15.69
N SER A 99 5.95 5.47 -14.38
CA SER A 99 6.45 4.38 -13.56
C SER A 99 5.30 3.51 -13.08
N VAL A 100 5.50 2.20 -13.04
CA VAL A 100 4.59 1.27 -12.34
C VAL A 100 5.17 0.96 -10.97
N LEU A 101 4.31 0.85 -9.96
CA LEU A 101 4.71 0.56 -8.59
C LEU A 101 3.97 -0.65 -8.03
N TRP A 102 4.65 -1.34 -7.12
CA TRP A 102 4.11 -2.42 -6.31
C TRP A 102 4.75 -2.36 -4.91
N SER A 103 3.94 -2.33 -3.85
CA SER A 103 4.40 -2.37 -2.44
C SER A 103 5.56 -1.41 -2.16
N GLY A 104 5.39 -0.13 -2.50
CA GLY A 104 6.41 0.91 -2.26
C GLY A 104 7.64 0.86 -3.16
N LYS A 105 7.69 -0.02 -4.18
CA LYS A 105 8.82 -0.13 -5.11
C LYS A 105 8.42 0.25 -6.53
N VAL A 106 9.31 0.95 -7.23
CA VAL A 106 9.18 1.15 -8.68
C VAL A 106 9.60 -0.14 -9.39
N LEU A 107 8.74 -0.65 -10.27
CA LEU A 107 9.04 -1.80 -11.10
C LEU A 107 10.19 -1.48 -12.05
N LYS A 108 11.12 -2.42 -12.15
CA LYS A 108 12.26 -2.36 -13.05
C LYS A 108 12.51 -3.73 -13.63
N ASN A 109 12.64 -3.78 -14.95
CA ASN A 109 13.12 -4.98 -15.63
C ASN A 109 14.64 -5.14 -15.43
N PRO A 110 15.16 -6.37 -15.56
CA PRO A 110 16.59 -6.63 -15.48
C PRO A 110 17.41 -5.77 -16.46
N PRO A 111 18.69 -5.50 -16.15
CA PRO A 111 19.57 -4.79 -17.08
C PRO A 111 19.63 -5.49 -18.45
N GLY A 112 19.51 -4.72 -19.53
CA GLY A 112 19.50 -5.24 -20.90
C GLY A 112 18.09 -5.51 -21.45
N GLU A 113 17.09 -5.55 -20.59
CA GLU A 113 15.69 -5.69 -20.99
C GLU A 113 15.04 -4.33 -21.27
N LEU A 114 13.94 -4.36 -22.02
CA LEU A 114 13.17 -3.15 -22.31
C LEU A 114 12.49 -2.66 -21.02
N ASN A 115 12.40 -1.33 -20.88
CA ASN A 115 11.70 -0.72 -19.74
C ASN A 115 10.24 -1.16 -19.69
N VAL A 116 9.72 -1.22 -18.46
CA VAL A 116 8.31 -1.46 -18.16
C VAL A 116 7.44 -0.45 -18.88
N ASP A 117 6.43 -0.93 -19.62
CA ASP A 117 5.55 -0.06 -20.40
C ASP A 117 4.28 0.27 -19.59
N ALA A 118 4.34 1.37 -18.83
CA ALA A 118 3.25 1.80 -17.95
C ALA A 118 1.92 2.06 -18.69
N ALA A 119 1.97 2.39 -20.00
CA ALA A 119 0.78 2.71 -20.78
C ALA A 119 -0.04 1.47 -21.19
N SER A 120 0.62 0.33 -21.37
CA SER A 120 -0.02 -0.96 -21.69
C SER A 120 -0.20 -1.87 -20.49
N PHE A 121 0.22 -1.43 -19.29
CA PHE A 121 0.22 -2.24 -18.09
C PHE A 121 -1.21 -2.58 -17.64
N GLN A 122 -1.47 -3.86 -17.42
CA GLN A 122 -2.73 -4.41 -16.94
C GLN A 122 -2.48 -5.35 -15.76
N ALA A 123 -3.37 -5.35 -14.79
CA ALA A 123 -3.25 -6.13 -13.56
C ALA A 123 -4.41 -7.12 -13.38
N PHE A 124 -4.10 -8.28 -12.79
CA PHE A 124 -5.02 -9.34 -12.40
C PHE A 124 -4.56 -9.89 -11.04
N GLY A 125 -5.00 -9.24 -9.96
CA GLY A 125 -4.50 -9.48 -8.60
C GLY A 125 -3.00 -9.18 -8.49
N ALA A 126 -2.24 -10.13 -7.94
CA ALA A 126 -0.78 -10.08 -7.85
C ALA A 126 -0.08 -10.32 -9.20
N PHE A 127 -0.79 -10.84 -10.20
CA PHE A 127 -0.27 -10.93 -11.56
C PHE A 127 -0.50 -9.62 -12.29
N ALA A 128 0.41 -9.29 -13.20
CA ALA A 128 0.24 -8.20 -14.13
C ALA A 128 1.04 -8.45 -15.41
N ALA A 129 0.80 -7.66 -16.44
CA ALA A 129 1.57 -7.69 -17.67
C ALA A 129 1.61 -6.30 -18.30
N ASP A 130 2.68 -6.03 -19.03
CA ASP A 130 2.66 -5.00 -20.08
C ASP A 130 2.72 -5.69 -21.46
N LYS A 131 2.80 -4.91 -22.54
CA LYS A 131 2.84 -5.46 -23.90
C LYS A 131 4.03 -6.37 -24.21
N ARG A 132 4.99 -6.54 -23.29
CA ARG A 132 6.26 -7.28 -23.49
C ARG A 132 6.59 -8.27 -22.39
N SER A 133 6.05 -8.12 -21.18
CA SER A 133 6.52 -8.84 -20.01
C SER A 133 5.39 -9.16 -19.03
N VAL A 134 5.59 -10.23 -18.26
CA VAL A 134 4.63 -10.71 -17.24
C VAL A 134 5.26 -10.56 -15.87
N TYR A 135 4.47 -10.07 -14.93
CA TYR A 135 4.89 -9.74 -13.59
C TYR A 135 4.05 -10.49 -12.56
N PHE A 136 4.69 -10.86 -11.45
CA PHE A 136 4.06 -11.39 -10.24
C PHE A 136 4.72 -10.75 -9.02
N ASP A 137 3.93 -10.21 -8.10
CA ASP A 137 4.41 -9.56 -6.87
C ASP A 137 5.52 -8.53 -7.12
N GLY A 138 5.33 -7.69 -8.14
CA GLY A 138 6.26 -6.62 -8.50
C GLY A 138 7.56 -7.07 -9.17
N GLN A 139 7.69 -8.35 -9.51
CA GLN A 139 8.85 -8.93 -10.19
C GLN A 139 8.47 -9.45 -11.57
N ARG A 140 9.37 -9.30 -12.54
CA ARG A 140 9.23 -9.94 -13.85
C ARG A 140 9.36 -11.46 -13.71
N THR A 141 8.61 -12.22 -14.49
CA THR A 141 8.51 -13.69 -14.38
C THR A 141 8.66 -14.43 -15.71
N ASP A 142 8.64 -13.72 -16.83
CA ASP A 142 8.86 -14.27 -18.17
C ASP A 142 10.33 -14.29 -18.58
N ASP A 143 11.25 -14.08 -17.63
CA ASP A 143 12.68 -14.20 -17.83
C ASP A 143 13.02 -15.67 -18.15
N ARG A 144 13.58 -15.88 -19.35
CA ARG A 144 14.00 -17.18 -19.87
C ARG A 144 15.45 -17.50 -19.53
#